data_AF-A0A3C0G8M6-F1
#
_entry.id   AF-A0A3C0G8M6-F1
#
_cell.length_a   1.000
_cell.length_b   1.000
_cell.length_c   1.000
_cell.angle_alpha   90.00
_cell.angle_beta   90.00
_cell.angle_gamma   90.00
#
_symmetry.space_group_name_H-M   'P 1'
#
loop_
_entity.id
_entity.type
_entity.pdbx_description
1 polymer ?
#
loop_
_entity_poly.entity_id
_entity_poly.type
_entity_poly.pdbx_seq_one_letter_code
_entity_poly.pdbx_strand_id
1 'polypeptide(L)'
;MALVIKDRVQETTTTTGTGTVTLAGASTGFQAFSAIGDGNTTFYGISHQSSTEFEIGIGTYTSSGTTLSRDTILSSTNSNNAVNFSSGTKDVFVTLPAVKGEVGLTSPFAYRNKLINGDFSTWQRGTPITGGSTFTNDDTNFTSDRWKLLSDTNDIVDVSQETSVIPTNGLYAMKLDVETTNKKFGVAQAVEQKNAIGLIGETVTLSFKAKVSNTSKLDNIKAAIISWSSTANAPTVDMISDWEDEGTRPTLASNFTYENTPANLNVTTSWAEYSVSASVDTSSTTNVIAFIWSDVTDTTAGHFLYLADVQLEGGTAQPTPFERIPFSETFKACQRYYQLLKGSTDGAGLRFFGLTGNSGSLGYQFSTPMFKQPTVTTSGYELRDGGDSARTVSSISTYYSCMTEYDRIRFFASSIAEGSGTLRFPNAADRVSIEAEVEA
;
A
#
# COMPACT_ATOMS: atom_id res chain seq x y z
N MET A 1 -22.95 11.43 -29.49
CA MET A 1 -22.47 10.08 -29.79
C MET A 1 -22.12 9.40 -28.48
N ALA A 2 -22.87 8.39 -28.08
CA ALA A 2 -22.57 7.56 -26.92
C ALA A 2 -22.15 6.15 -27.37
N LEU A 3 -21.39 5.45 -26.53
CA LEU A 3 -21.22 4.00 -26.64
C LEU A 3 -22.39 3.33 -25.93
N VAL A 4 -23.21 2.58 -26.66
CA VAL A 4 -24.42 1.93 -26.14
C VAL A 4 -24.30 0.42 -26.32
N ILE A 5 -24.56 -0.32 -25.25
CA ILE A 5 -24.62 -1.78 -25.25
C ILE A 5 -26.04 -2.17 -24.82
N LYS A 6 -26.64 -3.12 -25.54
CA LYS A 6 -28.02 -3.58 -25.30
C LYS A 6 -28.09 -5.09 -25.40
N ASP A 7 -28.91 -5.67 -24.54
CA ASP A 7 -29.11 -7.10 -24.50
C ASP A 7 -29.91 -7.60 -25.71
N ARG A 8 -29.51 -8.76 -26.22
CA ARG A 8 -30.20 -9.48 -27.28
C ARG A 8 -30.45 -8.63 -28.54
N VAL A 9 -29.48 -7.81 -28.96
CA VAL A 9 -29.53 -7.13 -30.27
C VAL A 9 -28.81 -8.01 -31.31
N GLN A 10 -29.55 -8.47 -32.33
CA GLN A 10 -29.01 -9.25 -33.43
C GLN A 10 -29.84 -9.08 -34.70
N GLU A 11 -29.17 -8.86 -35.81
CA GLU A 11 -29.71 -8.80 -37.17
C GLU A 11 -28.88 -9.67 -38.11
N THR A 12 -29.30 -9.79 -39.36
CA THR A 12 -28.49 -10.44 -40.41
C THR A 12 -28.02 -9.43 -41.44
N THR A 13 -26.95 -9.78 -42.16
CA THR A 13 -26.50 -9.04 -43.34
C THR A 13 -26.05 -9.99 -44.44
N THR A 14 -26.20 -9.58 -45.70
CA THR A 14 -25.59 -10.24 -46.85
C THR A 14 -24.49 -9.40 -47.50
N THR A 15 -24.13 -8.25 -46.91
CA THR A 15 -23.09 -7.36 -47.43
C THR A 15 -21.76 -8.10 -47.56
N THR A 16 -21.11 -7.93 -48.71
CA THR A 16 -19.77 -8.45 -49.00
C THR A 16 -18.73 -7.33 -48.91
N GLY A 17 -17.45 -7.66 -48.79
CA GLY A 17 -16.39 -6.65 -48.76
C GLY A 17 -15.97 -6.22 -47.36
N THR A 18 -15.21 -5.13 -47.31
CA THR A 18 -14.65 -4.54 -46.07
C THR A 18 -15.45 -3.32 -45.57
N GLY A 19 -16.47 -2.88 -46.32
CA GLY A 19 -17.22 -1.66 -46.04
C GLY A 19 -18.33 -1.80 -45.00
N THR A 20 -19.01 -0.69 -44.77
CA THR A 20 -20.25 -0.59 -43.98
C THR A 20 -21.24 -1.67 -44.37
N VAL A 21 -21.85 -2.31 -43.37
CA VAL A 21 -22.86 -3.36 -43.60
C VAL A 21 -24.26 -2.81 -43.56
N THR A 22 -25.14 -3.34 -44.40
CA THR A 22 -26.58 -3.09 -44.36
C THR A 22 -27.26 -4.21 -43.57
N LEU A 23 -28.08 -3.83 -42.60
CA LEU A 23 -28.76 -4.77 -41.71
C LEU A 23 -30.16 -5.07 -42.24
N ALA A 24 -30.54 -6.35 -42.17
CA ALA A 24 -31.75 -6.90 -42.78
C ALA A 24 -32.95 -7.03 -41.82
N GLY A 25 -32.86 -6.46 -40.61
CA GLY A 25 -33.89 -6.56 -39.58
C GLY A 25 -33.57 -7.58 -38.49
N ALA A 26 -34.31 -7.47 -37.38
CA ALA A 26 -34.14 -8.29 -36.19
C ALA A 26 -34.28 -9.79 -36.50
N SER A 27 -33.30 -10.57 -36.02
CA SER A 27 -33.40 -12.03 -35.98
C SER A 27 -34.51 -12.46 -35.01
N THR A 28 -35.10 -13.63 -35.22
CA THR A 28 -36.19 -14.14 -34.37
C THR A 28 -35.75 -14.23 -32.90
N GLY A 29 -36.50 -13.56 -32.01
CA GLY A 29 -36.20 -13.53 -30.57
C GLY A 29 -35.14 -12.50 -30.15
N PHE A 30 -34.73 -11.61 -31.05
CA PHE A 30 -33.78 -10.53 -30.80
C PHE A 30 -34.38 -9.16 -31.10
N GLN A 31 -33.76 -8.11 -30.59
CA GLN A 31 -34.00 -6.71 -30.89
C GLN A 31 -33.21 -6.29 -32.14
N ALA A 32 -33.73 -5.28 -32.84
CA ALA A 32 -33.02 -4.61 -33.94
C ALA A 32 -31.91 -3.69 -33.41
N PHE A 33 -30.92 -3.39 -34.24
CA PHE A 33 -29.85 -2.42 -33.95
C PHE A 33 -30.38 -1.00 -33.76
N SER A 34 -31.61 -0.70 -34.17
CA SER A 34 -32.29 0.55 -33.82
C SER A 34 -32.37 0.79 -32.31
N ALA A 35 -32.29 -0.24 -31.47
CA ALA A 35 -32.19 -0.14 -30.02
C ALA A 35 -30.92 0.58 -29.51
N ILE A 36 -29.87 0.66 -30.34
CA ILE A 36 -28.63 1.39 -30.07
C ILE A 36 -28.84 2.91 -30.18
N GLY A 37 -29.82 3.33 -30.99
CA GLY A 37 -30.10 4.74 -31.29
C GLY A 37 -29.23 5.28 -32.42
N ASP A 38 -29.82 6.17 -33.22
CA ASP A 38 -29.17 6.74 -34.41
C ASP A 38 -27.91 7.54 -34.05
N GLY A 39 -26.82 7.30 -34.79
CA GLY A 39 -25.53 7.97 -34.60
C GLY A 39 -24.77 7.55 -33.33
N ASN A 40 -25.21 6.52 -32.63
CA ASN A 40 -24.48 5.96 -31.50
C ASN A 40 -23.55 4.83 -31.93
N THR A 41 -22.45 4.72 -31.19
CA THR A 41 -21.49 3.62 -31.33
C THR A 41 -21.92 2.42 -30.49
N THR A 42 -21.55 1.22 -30.91
CA THR A 42 -21.70 -0.01 -30.13
C THR A 42 -20.54 -0.95 -30.39
N PHE A 43 -20.37 -1.93 -29.52
CA PHE A 43 -19.53 -3.08 -29.78
C PHE A 43 -20.32 -4.11 -30.57
N TYR A 44 -19.78 -4.56 -31.69
CA TYR A 44 -20.43 -5.55 -32.54
C TYR A 44 -19.57 -6.80 -32.72
N GLY A 45 -20.24 -7.91 -33.01
CA GLY A 45 -19.68 -9.08 -33.67
C GLY A 45 -20.37 -9.29 -35.01
N ILE A 46 -19.61 -9.64 -36.04
CA ILE A 46 -20.11 -10.19 -37.31
C ILE A 46 -19.55 -11.59 -37.45
N SER A 47 -20.39 -12.58 -37.69
CA SER A 47 -19.98 -13.96 -37.92
C SER A 47 -20.69 -14.54 -39.14
N HIS A 48 -19.93 -15.08 -40.08
CA HIS A 48 -20.52 -15.78 -41.23
C HIS A 48 -21.15 -17.10 -40.80
N GLN A 49 -22.34 -17.40 -41.31
CA GLN A 49 -23.10 -18.58 -40.87
C GLN A 49 -22.53 -19.90 -41.39
N SER A 50 -21.84 -19.87 -42.54
CA SER A 50 -21.31 -21.06 -43.22
C SER A 50 -19.82 -21.04 -43.57
N SER A 51 -19.11 -19.94 -43.30
CA SER A 51 -17.67 -19.80 -43.55
C SER A 51 -16.96 -19.39 -42.28
N THR A 52 -15.65 -19.57 -42.21
CA THR A 52 -14.84 -19.21 -41.04
C THR A 52 -14.41 -17.75 -41.11
N GLU A 53 -15.38 -16.83 -41.18
CA GLU A 53 -15.17 -15.39 -41.23
C GLU A 53 -15.84 -14.75 -40.02
N PHE A 54 -15.06 -14.10 -39.15
CA PHE A 54 -15.61 -13.34 -38.04
C PHE A 54 -14.84 -12.05 -37.80
N GLU A 55 -15.54 -11.07 -37.25
CA GLU A 55 -14.99 -9.80 -36.81
C GLU A 55 -15.68 -9.32 -35.54
N ILE A 56 -14.90 -8.74 -34.63
CA ILE A 56 -15.37 -8.03 -33.45
C ILE A 56 -14.81 -6.61 -33.53
N GLY A 57 -15.67 -5.61 -33.34
CA GLY A 57 -15.27 -4.22 -33.53
C GLY A 57 -16.15 -3.21 -32.82
N ILE A 58 -15.82 -1.94 -33.06
CA ILE A 58 -16.62 -0.76 -32.69
C ILE A 58 -17.23 -0.21 -33.98
N GLY A 59 -18.52 0.03 -33.98
CA GLY A 59 -19.24 0.53 -35.14
C GLY A 59 -20.34 1.51 -34.75
N THR A 60 -20.68 2.39 -35.67
CA THR A 60 -21.74 3.39 -35.53
C THR A 60 -22.99 2.91 -36.25
N TYR A 61 -24.11 2.83 -35.54
CA TYR A 61 -25.40 2.53 -36.15
C TYR A 61 -26.00 3.79 -36.77
N THR A 62 -26.41 3.71 -38.03
CA THR A 62 -27.09 4.79 -38.74
C THR A 62 -28.48 4.33 -39.17
N SER A 63 -29.50 5.01 -38.66
CA SER A 63 -30.90 4.64 -38.92
C SER A 63 -31.30 4.89 -40.37
N SER A 64 -30.76 5.94 -41.01
CA SER A 64 -30.95 6.16 -42.44
C SER A 64 -30.17 5.11 -43.23
N GLY A 65 -30.89 4.09 -43.71
CA GLY A 65 -30.32 2.96 -44.46
C GLY A 65 -29.99 1.72 -43.61
N THR A 66 -30.36 1.72 -42.33
CA THR A 66 -30.17 0.59 -41.40
C THR A 66 -28.77 -0.01 -41.49
N THR A 67 -27.75 0.85 -41.34
CA THR A 67 -26.35 0.45 -41.52
C THR A 67 -25.58 0.44 -40.22
N LEU A 68 -24.52 -0.38 -40.19
CA LEU A 68 -23.52 -0.39 -39.14
C LEU A 68 -22.15 -0.18 -39.79
N SER A 69 -21.46 0.88 -39.39
CA SER A 69 -20.06 1.10 -39.81
C SER A 69 -19.10 0.17 -39.06
N ARG A 70 -17.89 0.05 -39.59
CA ARG A 70 -16.82 -0.82 -39.06
C ARG A 70 -15.61 0.06 -38.70
N ASP A 71 -15.80 0.89 -37.68
CA ASP A 71 -14.90 2.02 -37.38
C ASP A 71 -13.57 1.57 -36.78
N THR A 72 -13.57 0.52 -35.96
CA THR A 72 -12.36 -0.05 -35.36
C THR A 72 -12.49 -1.55 -35.23
N ILE A 73 -11.48 -2.29 -35.70
CA ILE A 73 -11.44 -3.74 -35.59
C ILE A 73 -10.61 -4.13 -34.37
N LEU A 74 -11.20 -4.94 -33.49
CA LEU A 74 -10.58 -5.35 -32.23
C LEU A 74 -10.04 -6.79 -32.32
N SER A 75 -10.75 -7.67 -33.01
CA SER A 75 -10.35 -9.05 -33.25
C SER A 75 -10.99 -9.55 -34.54
N SER A 76 -10.25 -10.25 -35.39
CA SER A 76 -10.83 -10.80 -36.63
C SER A 76 -10.05 -11.97 -37.19
N THR A 77 -10.63 -12.66 -38.18
CA THR A 77 -9.94 -13.67 -38.99
C THR A 77 -8.96 -13.10 -40.01
N ASN A 78 -8.81 -11.77 -40.08
CA ASN A 78 -7.90 -11.09 -40.99
C ASN A 78 -6.77 -10.35 -40.25
N SER A 79 -6.17 -11.03 -39.27
CA SER A 79 -5.08 -10.47 -38.43
C SER A 79 -5.47 -9.13 -37.80
N ASN A 80 -6.67 -9.07 -37.21
CA ASN A 80 -7.26 -7.88 -36.59
C ASN A 80 -7.51 -6.70 -37.54
N ASN A 81 -7.50 -6.94 -38.87
CA ASN A 81 -7.98 -5.97 -39.87
C ASN A 81 -9.42 -6.28 -40.29
N ALA A 82 -10.03 -5.36 -41.05
CA ALA A 82 -11.37 -5.55 -41.60
C ALA A 82 -11.42 -6.83 -42.45
N VAL A 83 -12.33 -7.76 -42.11
CA VAL A 83 -12.60 -8.96 -42.90
C VAL A 83 -13.26 -8.57 -44.22
N ASN A 84 -12.73 -9.09 -45.32
CA ASN A 84 -13.38 -9.05 -46.62
C ASN A 84 -14.43 -10.16 -46.70
N PHE A 85 -15.65 -9.87 -46.25
CA PHE A 85 -16.69 -10.90 -46.16
C PHE A 85 -17.10 -11.42 -47.53
N SER A 86 -17.14 -12.75 -47.66
CA SER A 86 -17.58 -13.45 -48.87
C SER A 86 -19.10 -13.40 -49.02
N SER A 87 -19.67 -13.90 -50.12
CA SER A 87 -21.11 -13.96 -50.32
C SER A 87 -21.76 -14.94 -49.35
N GLY A 88 -22.89 -14.55 -48.75
CA GLY A 88 -23.63 -15.37 -47.79
C GLY A 88 -24.20 -14.54 -46.65
N THR A 89 -24.99 -15.19 -45.80
CA THR A 89 -25.60 -14.57 -44.61
C THR A 89 -24.62 -14.55 -43.45
N LYS A 90 -24.55 -13.41 -42.77
CA LYS A 90 -23.80 -13.24 -41.51
C LYS A 90 -24.75 -12.78 -40.43
N ASP A 91 -24.51 -13.26 -39.22
CA ASP A 91 -25.12 -12.73 -38.02
C ASP A 91 -24.33 -11.49 -37.59
N VAL A 92 -25.05 -10.40 -37.35
CA VAL A 92 -24.52 -9.16 -36.78
C VAL A 92 -25.17 -8.98 -35.42
N PHE A 93 -24.40 -8.88 -34.36
CA PHE A 93 -24.94 -8.82 -33.00
C PHE A 93 -24.12 -7.91 -32.10
N VAL A 94 -24.76 -7.37 -31.06
CA VAL A 94 -24.06 -6.61 -30.03
C VAL A 94 -23.38 -7.58 -29.07
N THR A 95 -22.12 -7.34 -28.75
CA THR A 95 -21.32 -8.17 -27.84
C THR A 95 -20.50 -7.30 -26.91
N LEU A 96 -19.94 -7.89 -25.85
CA LEU A 96 -18.88 -7.27 -25.07
C LEU A 96 -17.55 -7.92 -25.48
N PRO A 97 -16.63 -7.21 -26.17
CA PRO A 97 -15.39 -7.80 -26.61
C PRO A 97 -14.49 -8.09 -25.41
N ALA A 98 -13.80 -9.24 -25.40
CA ALA A 98 -12.96 -9.65 -24.27
C ALA A 98 -11.89 -8.62 -23.89
N VAL A 99 -11.32 -7.91 -24.89
CA VAL A 99 -10.36 -6.80 -24.67
C VAL A 99 -10.97 -5.59 -23.92
N LYS A 100 -12.29 -5.55 -23.75
CA LYS A 100 -13.02 -4.58 -22.92
C LYS A 100 -13.69 -5.22 -21.71
N GLY A 101 -13.82 -6.55 -21.71
CA GLY A 101 -14.33 -7.36 -20.62
C GLY A 101 -13.21 -7.77 -19.67
N GLU A 102 -12.50 -6.80 -19.10
CA GLU A 102 -11.83 -7.07 -17.83
C GLU A 102 -12.94 -7.27 -16.80
N VAL A 103 -13.30 -8.53 -16.54
CA VAL A 103 -14.10 -8.84 -15.37
C VAL A 103 -13.19 -8.51 -14.19
N GLY A 104 -13.36 -7.30 -13.66
CA GLY A 104 -12.86 -6.91 -12.36
C GLY A 104 -13.51 -7.80 -11.31
N LEU A 105 -13.04 -9.05 -11.21
CA LEU A 105 -13.02 -9.80 -9.96
C LEU A 105 -11.97 -9.21 -9.01
N THR A 106 -11.47 -8.00 -9.28
CA THR A 106 -11.07 -7.05 -8.26
C THR A 106 -12.29 -6.76 -7.42
N SER A 107 -12.61 -7.70 -6.53
CA SER A 107 -13.70 -7.52 -5.60
C SER A 107 -13.55 -6.15 -4.93
N PRO A 108 -14.64 -5.39 -4.74
CA PRO A 108 -14.64 -4.25 -3.86
C PRO A 108 -14.54 -4.68 -2.38
N PHE A 109 -13.83 -5.78 -2.08
CA PHE A 109 -13.46 -6.11 -0.72
C PHE A 109 -12.35 -5.14 -0.34
N ALA A 110 -12.64 -4.34 0.69
CA ALA A 110 -11.63 -3.60 1.42
C ALA A 110 -10.58 -4.58 1.99
N TYR A 111 -9.37 -4.08 2.27
CA TYR A 111 -8.26 -4.81 2.86
C TYR A 111 -7.59 -5.83 1.92
N ARG A 112 -7.56 -5.53 0.60
CA ARG A 112 -6.68 -6.23 -0.37
C ARG A 112 -5.22 -5.96 -0.04
N ASN A 113 -4.88 -4.69 0.17
CA ASN A 113 -3.55 -4.28 0.55
C ASN A 113 -3.23 -4.81 1.96
N LYS A 114 -2.20 -5.64 2.08
CA LYS A 114 -1.73 -6.19 3.35
C LYS A 114 -0.75 -5.27 4.08
N LEU A 115 -0.28 -4.23 3.41
CA LEU A 115 0.52 -3.18 4.01
C LEU A 115 -0.39 -2.12 4.62
N ILE A 116 0.04 -1.59 5.75
CA ILE A 116 -0.62 -0.51 6.49
C ILE A 116 0.13 0.78 6.19
N ASN A 117 -0.59 1.89 6.02
CA ASN A 117 0.00 3.22 5.83
C ASN A 117 0.92 3.30 4.60
N GLY A 118 0.63 2.54 3.54
CA GLY A 118 1.35 2.63 2.27
C GLY A 118 1.06 3.91 1.47
N ASP A 119 0.05 4.69 1.90
CA ASP A 119 -0.20 6.05 1.41
C ASP A 119 0.55 7.12 2.20
N PHE A 120 1.28 6.74 3.25
CA PHE A 120 2.09 7.61 4.11
C PHE A 120 1.31 8.78 4.75
N SER A 121 0.05 8.54 5.09
CA SER A 121 -0.82 9.53 5.74
C SER A 121 -0.58 9.66 7.25
N THR A 122 -0.01 8.63 7.91
CA THR A 122 0.17 8.59 9.37
C THR A 122 1.64 8.71 9.78
N TRP A 123 1.92 9.64 10.70
CA TRP A 123 3.26 9.96 11.22
C TRP A 123 3.20 10.34 12.71
N GLN A 124 2.78 9.43 13.57
CA GLN A 124 2.70 9.66 15.01
C GLN A 124 4.09 9.98 15.59
N ARG A 125 5.14 9.36 15.06
CA ARG A 125 6.56 9.63 15.41
C ARG A 125 7.05 11.02 14.96
N GLY A 126 6.29 11.73 14.12
CA GLY A 126 6.62 13.06 13.62
C GLY A 126 7.39 13.01 12.30
N THR A 127 7.57 14.18 11.69
CA THR A 127 8.28 14.40 10.43
C THR A 127 8.82 15.84 10.40
N PRO A 128 10.04 16.10 9.88
CA PRO A 128 11.02 15.12 9.43
C PRO A 128 11.64 14.31 10.59
N ILE A 129 12.15 13.12 10.26
CA ILE A 129 12.95 12.25 11.13
C ILE A 129 14.39 12.32 10.62
N THR A 130 15.30 12.80 11.46
CA THR A 130 16.72 13.06 11.17
C THR A 130 17.60 12.55 12.33
N GLY A 131 18.93 12.61 12.20
CA GLY A 131 19.83 12.20 13.29
C GLY A 131 19.68 13.03 14.57
N GLY A 132 19.10 14.23 14.47
CA GLY A 132 18.85 15.13 15.60
C GLY A 132 17.43 15.09 16.17
N SER A 133 16.51 14.34 15.57
CA SER A 133 15.13 14.27 16.04
C SER A 133 14.94 13.30 17.20
N THR A 134 13.78 13.39 17.84
CA THR A 134 13.42 12.58 19.01
C THR A 134 13.30 11.08 18.70
N PHE A 135 12.73 10.76 17.55
CA PHE A 135 12.85 9.45 16.92
C PHE A 135 13.90 9.67 15.83
N THR A 136 14.98 8.91 15.82
CA THR A 136 16.12 9.13 14.93
C THR A 136 15.98 8.32 13.65
N ASN A 137 16.65 8.76 12.59
CA ASN A 137 16.82 8.04 11.32
C ASN A 137 17.94 6.98 11.39
N ASP A 138 18.12 6.36 12.55
CA ASP A 138 19.07 5.26 12.71
C ASP A 138 18.58 4.03 11.92
N ASP A 139 19.53 3.16 11.56
CA ASP A 139 19.21 1.88 10.97
C ASP A 139 18.30 1.08 11.89
N THR A 140 17.37 0.34 11.30
CA THR A 140 16.31 -0.44 11.98
C THR A 140 15.27 0.36 12.77
N ASN A 141 15.24 1.69 12.69
CA ASN A 141 14.18 2.46 13.35
C ASN A 141 12.87 2.50 12.53
N PHE A 142 11.74 2.50 13.23
CA PHE A 142 10.44 2.79 12.61
C PHE A 142 10.26 4.29 12.38
N THR A 143 9.71 4.64 11.21
CA THR A 143 9.55 6.03 10.75
C THR A 143 8.07 6.41 10.59
N SER A 144 7.54 6.45 9.37
CA SER A 144 6.10 6.61 9.08
C SER A 144 5.38 5.35 9.54
N ASP A 145 4.78 5.38 10.73
CA ASP A 145 4.06 4.30 11.41
C ASP A 145 3.94 2.99 10.61
N ARG A 146 4.58 1.91 11.12
CA ARG A 146 4.79 0.59 10.50
C ARG A 146 5.99 0.46 9.57
N TRP A 147 6.42 1.53 8.91
CA TRP A 147 7.55 1.47 7.99
C TRP A 147 8.87 1.55 8.72
N LYS A 148 9.72 0.54 8.51
CA LYS A 148 11.06 0.44 9.09
C LYS A 148 12.09 0.98 8.10
N LEU A 149 12.99 1.83 8.56
CA LEU A 149 14.18 2.23 7.82
C LEU A 149 15.23 1.13 7.97
N LEU A 150 15.82 0.71 6.86
CA LEU A 150 17.00 -0.15 6.84
C LEU A 150 18.08 0.57 6.05
N SER A 151 19.28 0.68 6.58
CA SER A 151 20.36 1.41 5.94
C SER A 151 21.74 0.86 6.28
N ASP A 152 22.71 1.12 5.40
CA ASP A 152 24.11 0.77 5.63
C ASP A 152 24.70 1.73 6.68
N THR A 153 24.43 1.42 7.95
CA THR A 153 24.64 2.23 9.17
C THR A 153 23.58 3.31 9.42
N ASN A 154 23.75 4.10 10.49
CA ASN A 154 22.81 5.14 10.91
C ASN A 154 22.96 6.42 10.10
N ASP A 155 21.91 7.26 10.12
CA ASP A 155 21.94 8.63 9.57
C ASP A 155 22.26 8.68 8.06
N ILE A 156 21.75 7.69 7.31
CA ILE A 156 21.94 7.61 5.86
C ILE A 156 20.95 8.48 5.11
N VAL A 157 19.69 8.48 5.55
CA VAL A 157 18.63 9.30 4.96
C VAL A 157 17.79 9.96 6.03
N ASP A 158 17.46 11.23 5.83
CA ASP A 158 16.36 11.89 6.52
C ASP A 158 15.02 11.42 5.93
N VAL A 159 14.08 11.06 6.80
CA VAL A 159 12.79 10.49 6.38
C VAL A 159 11.66 11.47 6.70
N SER A 160 10.88 11.84 5.69
CA SER A 160 9.84 12.86 5.86
C SER A 160 8.58 12.63 5.04
N GLN A 161 7.46 13.18 5.51
CA GLN A 161 6.21 13.26 4.77
C GLN A 161 6.29 14.39 3.73
N GLU A 162 6.11 14.04 2.46
CA GLU A 162 6.04 14.97 1.36
C GLU A 162 4.58 15.27 1.00
N THR A 163 4.25 16.55 0.76
CA THR A 163 2.89 17.03 0.46
C THR A 163 2.79 17.85 -0.82
N SER A 164 3.94 18.23 -1.41
CA SER A 164 4.04 19.11 -2.58
C SER A 164 4.51 18.37 -3.83
N VAL A 165 5.40 17.40 -3.68
CA VAL A 165 5.87 16.52 -4.76
C VAL A 165 5.18 15.17 -4.64
N ILE A 166 3.94 15.09 -5.11
CA ILE A 166 3.06 13.93 -4.94
C ILE A 166 2.54 13.40 -6.30
N PRO A 167 2.21 12.11 -6.42
CA PRO A 167 1.61 11.57 -7.64
C PRO A 167 0.20 12.13 -7.85
N THR A 168 -0.28 12.09 -9.10
CA THR A 168 -1.67 12.45 -9.42
C THR A 168 -2.64 11.61 -8.58
N ASN A 169 -3.66 12.28 -8.00
CA ASN A 169 -4.62 11.68 -7.07
C ASN A 169 -3.99 11.04 -5.81
N GLY A 170 -2.79 11.50 -5.42
CA GLY A 170 -2.20 11.29 -4.10
C GLY A 170 -2.38 12.51 -3.19
N LEU A 171 -2.06 12.36 -1.91
CA LEU A 171 -1.97 13.46 -0.94
C LEU A 171 -0.61 13.51 -0.24
N TYR A 172 0.00 12.35 -0.04
CA TYR A 172 1.25 12.20 0.69
C TYR A 172 2.18 11.23 -0.04
N ALA A 173 3.47 11.39 0.24
CA ALA A 173 4.52 10.44 -0.11
C ALA A 173 5.53 10.37 1.04
N MET A 174 6.29 9.28 1.12
CA MET A 174 7.52 9.23 1.89
C MET A 174 8.66 9.78 1.03
N LYS A 175 9.42 10.72 1.58
CA LYS A 175 10.67 11.23 1.01
C LYS A 175 11.84 10.74 1.86
N LEU A 176 12.78 10.04 1.22
CA LEU A 176 14.06 9.61 1.77
C LEU A 176 15.13 10.54 1.18
N ASP A 177 15.67 11.42 2.02
CA ASP A 177 16.63 12.45 1.65
C ASP A 177 18.03 12.04 2.06
N VAL A 178 18.91 11.80 1.08
CA VAL A 178 20.29 11.36 1.34
C VAL A 178 21.04 12.41 2.15
N GLU A 179 21.52 12.00 3.32
CA GLU A 179 22.39 12.79 4.19
C GLU A 179 23.82 12.24 4.11
N THR A 180 23.99 10.96 4.45
CA THR A 180 25.27 10.27 4.26
C THR A 180 25.38 9.72 2.84
N THR A 181 26.32 10.28 2.10
CA THR A 181 26.61 9.92 0.70
C THR A 181 27.08 8.49 0.53
N ASN A 182 26.86 7.91 -0.66
CA ASN A 182 27.47 6.65 -1.11
C ASN A 182 27.08 5.43 -0.27
N LYS A 183 25.86 5.43 0.26
CA LYS A 183 25.35 4.39 1.15
C LYS A 183 23.99 3.89 0.68
N LYS A 184 23.76 2.58 0.82
CA LYS A 184 22.49 1.95 0.50
C LYS A 184 21.49 2.16 1.64
N PHE A 185 20.22 2.26 1.26
CA PHE A 185 19.12 2.46 2.20
C PHE A 185 17.81 1.97 1.58
N GLY A 186 16.84 1.64 2.41
CA GLY A 186 15.53 1.22 1.97
C GLY A 186 14.52 1.24 3.09
N VAL A 187 13.29 0.88 2.75
CA VAL A 187 12.21 0.77 3.72
C VAL A 187 11.53 -0.58 3.60
N ALA A 188 11.15 -1.11 4.76
CA ALA A 188 10.50 -2.38 4.88
C ALA A 188 9.22 -2.31 5.70
N GLN A 189 8.30 -3.22 5.41
CA GLN A 189 7.17 -3.48 6.29
C GLN A 189 6.83 -4.97 6.30
N ALA A 190 6.89 -5.55 7.51
CA ALA A 190 6.45 -6.92 7.75
C ALA A 190 4.94 -6.99 7.98
N VAL A 191 4.28 -7.91 7.28
CA VAL A 191 2.87 -8.25 7.47
C VAL A 191 2.74 -9.19 8.67
N GLU A 192 1.85 -8.85 9.61
CA GLU A 192 1.46 -9.72 10.73
C GLU A 192 0.97 -11.08 10.20
N GLN A 193 1.38 -12.19 10.82
CA GLN A 193 1.13 -13.55 10.35
C GLN A 193 -0.35 -13.80 10.02
N LYS A 194 -1.28 -13.32 10.86
CA LYS A 194 -2.71 -13.51 10.65
C LYS A 194 -3.23 -12.79 9.39
N ASN A 195 -2.55 -11.72 8.97
CA ASN A 195 -2.86 -10.93 7.78
C ASN A 195 -2.07 -11.40 6.56
N ALA A 196 -1.00 -12.16 6.77
CA ALA A 196 -0.26 -12.85 5.71
C ALA A 196 -0.97 -14.14 5.22
N ILE A 197 -2.02 -14.58 5.92
CA ILE A 197 -2.91 -15.65 5.45
C ILE A 197 -3.54 -15.22 4.11
N GLY A 198 -3.36 -16.05 3.07
CA GLY A 198 -3.77 -15.75 1.69
C GLY A 198 -2.68 -15.08 0.83
N LEU A 199 -1.52 -14.76 1.42
CA LEU A 199 -0.29 -14.46 0.65
C LEU A 199 0.59 -15.71 0.51
N ILE A 200 0.72 -16.48 1.59
CA ILE A 200 1.58 -17.67 1.65
C ILE A 200 1.01 -18.79 0.76
N GLY A 201 1.83 -19.33 -0.13
CA GLY A 201 1.44 -20.34 -1.11
C GLY A 201 0.78 -19.80 -2.37
N GLU A 202 0.57 -18.47 -2.46
CA GLU A 202 -0.08 -17.81 -3.58
C GLU A 202 0.91 -16.95 -4.37
N THR A 203 0.50 -16.52 -5.55
CA THR A 203 1.18 -15.42 -6.26
C THR A 203 0.83 -14.09 -5.60
N VAL A 204 1.84 -13.32 -5.25
CA VAL A 204 1.76 -12.02 -4.58
C VAL A 204 2.41 -10.96 -5.45
N THR A 205 1.83 -9.77 -5.47
CA THR A 205 2.35 -8.58 -6.14
C THR A 205 2.59 -7.46 -5.13
N LEU A 206 3.82 -6.94 -5.11
CA LEU A 206 4.18 -5.67 -4.46
C LEU A 206 4.17 -4.59 -5.53
N SER A 207 3.35 -3.55 -5.37
CA SER A 207 3.32 -2.39 -6.26
C SER A 207 3.38 -1.08 -5.51
N PHE A 208 3.91 -0.07 -6.18
CA PHE A 208 4.10 1.25 -5.60
C PHE A 208 4.33 2.28 -6.70
N LYS A 209 4.10 3.54 -6.36
CA LYS A 209 4.58 4.67 -7.15
C LYS A 209 5.92 5.13 -6.61
N ALA A 210 6.84 5.43 -7.51
CA ALA A 210 8.13 6.00 -7.16
C ALA A 210 8.58 7.08 -8.13
N LYS A 211 9.47 7.94 -7.65
CA LYS A 211 10.36 8.76 -8.47
C LYS A 211 11.62 9.08 -7.69
N VAL A 212 12.66 9.47 -8.42
CA VAL A 212 13.92 9.97 -7.83
C VAL A 212 14.14 11.43 -8.21
N SER A 213 14.94 12.17 -7.44
CA SER A 213 15.33 13.53 -7.84
C SER A 213 16.42 13.53 -8.92
N ASN A 214 17.19 12.44 -9.04
CA ASN A 214 18.31 12.33 -9.97
C ASN A 214 18.56 10.86 -10.40
N THR A 215 18.33 10.56 -11.67
CA THR A 215 18.50 9.21 -12.25
C THR A 215 19.95 8.88 -12.64
N SER A 216 20.91 9.73 -12.32
CA SER A 216 22.35 9.41 -12.44
C SER A 216 22.99 9.13 -11.08
N LYS A 217 22.19 9.17 -10.00
CA LYS A 217 22.62 9.06 -8.60
C LYS A 217 21.72 8.16 -7.76
N LEU A 218 20.49 7.99 -8.18
CA LEU A 218 19.53 7.01 -7.65
C LEU A 218 18.99 6.20 -8.85
N ASP A 219 19.89 5.61 -9.61
CA ASP A 219 19.61 4.95 -10.90
C ASP A 219 19.28 3.46 -10.75
N ASN A 220 19.52 2.89 -9.56
CA ASN A 220 19.29 1.49 -9.25
C ASN A 220 18.39 1.33 -8.02
N ILE A 221 17.07 1.42 -8.24
CA ILE A 221 16.06 1.13 -7.21
C ILE A 221 15.51 -0.27 -7.44
N LYS A 222 15.44 -1.07 -6.37
CA LYS A 222 14.98 -2.46 -6.40
C LYS A 222 13.83 -2.66 -5.40
N ALA A 223 13.06 -3.73 -5.61
CA ALA A 223 12.01 -4.15 -4.70
C ALA A 223 12.00 -5.67 -4.53
N ALA A 224 11.60 -6.11 -3.34
CA ALA A 224 11.54 -7.50 -2.97
C ALA A 224 10.30 -7.85 -2.14
N ILE A 225 9.80 -9.06 -2.39
CA ILE A 225 8.91 -9.80 -1.50
C ILE A 225 9.80 -10.81 -0.78
N ILE A 226 9.76 -10.78 0.55
CA ILE A 226 10.65 -11.58 1.40
C ILE A 226 9.79 -12.42 2.36
N SER A 227 10.13 -13.69 2.49
CA SER A 227 9.56 -14.59 3.49
C SER A 227 10.40 -14.63 4.75
N TRP A 228 9.73 -14.69 5.90
CA TRP A 228 10.32 -15.07 7.18
C TRP A 228 9.81 -16.47 7.57
N SER A 229 10.73 -17.41 7.78
CA SER A 229 10.46 -18.85 7.92
C SER A 229 10.78 -19.40 9.31
N SER A 230 10.45 -18.64 10.36
CA SER A 230 10.72 -19.04 11.75
C SER A 230 9.52 -18.74 12.65
N THR A 231 9.73 -18.26 13.87
CA THR A 231 8.65 -18.01 14.82
C THR A 231 7.74 -16.92 14.28
N ALA A 232 6.45 -17.24 14.13
CA ALA A 232 5.43 -16.31 13.68
C ALA A 232 5.51 -15.00 14.47
N ASN A 233 5.40 -13.87 13.76
CA ASN A 233 5.32 -12.54 14.37
C ASN A 233 6.59 -12.10 15.13
N ALA A 234 7.70 -12.82 14.96
CA ALA A 234 8.99 -12.50 15.54
C ALA A 234 10.15 -12.51 14.52
N PRO A 235 10.06 -11.83 13.36
CA PRO A 235 11.26 -11.50 12.58
C PRO A 235 12.33 -10.82 13.46
N THR A 236 13.60 -10.95 13.09
CA THR A 236 14.67 -10.23 13.80
C THR A 236 14.61 -8.74 13.50
N VAL A 237 15.27 -7.93 14.35
CA VAL A 237 15.25 -6.46 14.23
C VAL A 237 15.90 -5.98 12.94
N ASP A 238 16.93 -6.67 12.47
CA ASP A 238 17.56 -6.36 11.19
C ASP A 238 17.45 -7.56 10.26
N MET A 239 16.94 -7.30 9.06
CA MET A 239 16.82 -8.27 7.97
C MET A 239 18.07 -8.33 7.11
N ILE A 240 18.92 -7.30 7.16
CA ILE A 240 20.10 -7.16 6.31
C ILE A 240 21.33 -7.50 7.14
N SER A 241 22.00 -8.60 6.82
CA SER A 241 23.27 -8.95 7.47
C SER A 241 24.48 -8.31 6.79
N ASP A 242 24.37 -8.02 5.50
CA ASP A 242 25.36 -7.27 4.73
C ASP A 242 24.64 -6.56 3.57
N TRP A 243 24.99 -5.30 3.31
CA TRP A 243 24.43 -4.52 2.22
C TRP A 243 25.07 -4.82 0.86
N GLU A 244 26.24 -5.46 0.88
CA GLU A 244 27.03 -5.84 -0.30
C GLU A 244 27.40 -4.65 -1.20
N ASP A 245 28.27 -4.90 -2.18
CA ASP A 245 28.61 -3.92 -3.21
C ASP A 245 27.39 -3.56 -4.09
N GLU A 246 27.41 -2.37 -4.69
CA GLU A 246 26.41 -1.92 -5.67
C GLU A 246 26.21 -2.94 -6.82
N GLY A 247 24.96 -3.13 -7.22
CA GLY A 247 24.55 -4.13 -8.20
C GLY A 247 24.24 -5.50 -7.59
N THR A 248 24.78 -5.79 -6.40
CA THR A 248 24.54 -7.04 -5.66
C THR A 248 23.36 -6.88 -4.70
N ARG A 249 22.58 -7.93 -4.53
CA ARG A 249 21.47 -7.93 -3.55
C ARG A 249 22.06 -7.96 -2.15
N PRO A 250 21.50 -7.21 -1.18
CA PRO A 250 21.89 -7.37 0.21
C PRO A 250 21.80 -8.83 0.67
N THR A 251 22.75 -9.28 1.49
CA THR A 251 22.71 -10.59 2.12
C THR A 251 21.74 -10.54 3.30
N LEU A 252 20.66 -11.31 3.20
CA LEU A 252 19.63 -11.38 4.25
C LEU A 252 20.13 -12.14 5.47
N ALA A 253 19.69 -11.70 6.66
CA ALA A 253 19.87 -12.43 7.90
C ALA A 253 19.18 -13.80 7.89
N SER A 254 19.49 -14.64 8.87
CA SER A 254 18.94 -16.01 8.94
C SER A 254 17.40 -16.02 8.97
N ASN A 255 16.82 -17.01 8.28
CA ASN A 255 15.38 -17.25 8.11
C ASN A 255 14.62 -16.28 7.21
N PHE A 256 15.29 -15.27 6.65
CA PHE A 256 14.73 -14.46 5.57
C PHE A 256 15.07 -15.05 4.21
N THR A 257 14.16 -14.96 3.25
CA THR A 257 14.36 -15.49 1.89
C THR A 257 13.68 -14.59 0.87
N TYR A 258 14.42 -14.19 -0.17
CA TYR A 258 13.86 -13.49 -1.32
C TYR A 258 12.93 -14.42 -2.11
N GLU A 259 11.68 -14.03 -2.32
CA GLU A 259 10.70 -14.77 -3.13
C GLU A 259 10.77 -14.40 -4.62
N ASN A 260 11.06 -13.13 -4.93
CA ASN A 260 11.40 -12.70 -6.29
C ASN A 260 12.92 -12.59 -6.47
N THR A 261 13.37 -12.52 -7.72
CA THR A 261 14.72 -12.05 -8.05
C THR A 261 14.71 -10.53 -8.24
N PRO A 262 15.26 -9.73 -7.31
CA PRO A 262 15.22 -8.29 -7.42
C PRO A 262 16.16 -7.80 -8.53
N ALA A 263 15.67 -6.84 -9.32
CA ALA A 263 16.38 -6.21 -10.42
C ALA A 263 16.09 -4.71 -10.43
N ASN A 264 16.94 -3.94 -11.11
CA ASN A 264 16.75 -2.50 -11.25
C ASN A 264 15.41 -2.20 -11.94
N LEU A 265 14.58 -1.39 -11.30
CA LEU A 265 13.27 -0.97 -11.80
C LEU A 265 13.35 0.19 -12.80
N ASN A 266 14.54 0.76 -13.02
CA ASN A 266 14.76 1.91 -13.91
C ASN A 266 13.88 3.11 -13.54
N VAL A 267 13.87 3.46 -12.25
CA VAL A 267 13.04 4.55 -11.74
C VAL A 267 13.42 5.88 -12.37
N THR A 268 12.41 6.71 -12.67
CA THR A 268 12.61 8.00 -13.37
C THR A 268 12.42 9.22 -12.44
N THR A 269 12.67 10.42 -12.98
CA THR A 269 12.36 11.69 -12.28
C THR A 269 10.88 12.07 -12.30
N SER A 270 10.04 11.29 -12.98
CA SER A 270 8.59 11.44 -13.00
C SER A 270 7.95 10.32 -12.18
N TRP A 271 6.83 10.62 -11.53
CA TRP A 271 6.03 9.60 -10.87
C TRP A 271 5.59 8.55 -11.88
N ALA A 272 5.92 7.30 -11.61
CA ALA A 272 5.43 6.14 -12.34
C ALA A 272 5.12 5.01 -11.36
N GLU A 273 4.34 4.04 -11.82
CA GLU A 273 4.01 2.83 -11.07
C GLU A 273 4.99 1.72 -11.41
N TYR A 274 5.48 1.03 -10.38
CA TYR A 274 6.40 -0.09 -10.47
C TYR A 274 5.82 -1.26 -9.68
N SER A 275 6.19 -2.47 -10.07
CA SER A 275 5.77 -3.67 -9.35
C SER A 275 6.77 -4.81 -9.50
N VAL A 276 6.74 -5.71 -8.53
CA VAL A 276 7.38 -7.03 -8.57
C VAL A 276 6.37 -8.07 -8.11
N SER A 277 6.44 -9.27 -8.66
CA SER A 277 5.57 -10.39 -8.27
C SER A 277 6.37 -11.66 -8.07
N ALA A 278 5.89 -12.50 -7.16
CA ALA A 278 6.48 -13.78 -6.80
C ALA A 278 5.40 -14.75 -6.31
N SER A 279 5.65 -16.04 -6.46
CA SER A 279 4.98 -17.04 -5.61
C SER A 279 5.66 -17.03 -4.25
N VAL A 280 4.89 -16.96 -3.16
CA VAL A 280 5.44 -17.06 -1.80
C VAL A 280 5.51 -18.54 -1.42
N ASP A 281 6.59 -19.21 -1.80
CA ASP A 281 6.73 -20.68 -1.72
C ASP A 281 7.81 -21.17 -0.75
N THR A 282 8.51 -20.25 -0.08
CA THR A 282 9.44 -20.60 1.00
C THR A 282 8.74 -21.47 2.04
N SER A 283 9.34 -22.62 2.34
CA SER A 283 8.80 -23.54 3.33
C SER A 283 8.76 -22.90 4.72
N SER A 284 7.70 -23.19 5.47
CA SER A 284 7.52 -22.69 6.84
C SER A 284 7.42 -21.16 6.98
N THR A 285 7.13 -20.43 5.89
CA THR A 285 6.84 -18.99 5.98
C THR A 285 5.73 -18.70 6.98
N THR A 286 5.98 -17.75 7.87
CA THR A 286 5.00 -17.25 8.83
C THR A 286 4.70 -15.76 8.65
N ASN A 287 5.61 -15.00 8.06
CA ASN A 287 5.42 -13.58 7.78
C ASN A 287 5.95 -13.26 6.37
N VAL A 288 5.34 -12.27 5.73
CA VAL A 288 5.76 -11.74 4.43
C VAL A 288 6.16 -10.29 4.62
N ILE A 289 7.29 -9.89 4.04
CA ILE A 289 7.86 -8.55 4.16
C ILE A 289 7.95 -7.94 2.76
N ALA A 290 7.50 -6.69 2.63
CA ALA A 290 7.76 -5.86 1.46
C ALA A 290 9.02 -5.02 1.73
N PHE A 291 9.94 -4.98 0.77
CA PHE A 291 11.19 -4.21 0.87
C PHE A 291 11.46 -3.44 -0.42
N ILE A 292 11.72 -2.15 -0.32
CA ILE A 292 12.07 -1.27 -1.46
C ILE A 292 13.34 -0.52 -1.07
N TRP A 293 14.37 -0.54 -1.91
CA TRP A 293 15.66 0.04 -1.56
C TRP A 293 16.40 0.64 -2.74
N SER A 294 17.33 1.53 -2.40
CA SER A 294 18.34 2.10 -3.26
C SER A 294 19.59 1.24 -3.22
N ASP A 295 19.97 0.66 -4.35
CA ASP A 295 21.12 -0.23 -4.52
C ASP A 295 22.34 0.50 -5.11
N VAL A 296 22.49 1.78 -4.76
CA VAL A 296 23.52 2.67 -5.27
C VAL A 296 24.52 3.02 -4.17
N THR A 297 25.76 3.29 -4.56
CA THR A 297 26.85 3.67 -3.66
C THR A 297 27.58 4.93 -4.14
N ASP A 298 26.91 5.75 -4.96
CA ASP A 298 27.51 6.97 -5.53
C ASP A 298 26.65 8.25 -5.35
N THR A 299 25.66 8.20 -4.45
CA THR A 299 24.76 9.32 -4.10
C THR A 299 25.52 10.48 -3.46
N THR A 300 25.12 11.71 -3.77
CA THR A 300 25.45 12.89 -2.95
C THR A 300 24.29 13.31 -2.06
N ALA A 301 24.59 14.11 -1.03
CA ALA A 301 23.58 14.66 -0.13
C ALA A 301 22.56 15.53 -0.88
N GLY A 302 21.29 15.51 -0.44
CA GLY A 302 20.18 16.21 -1.08
C GLY A 302 19.60 15.51 -2.31
N HIS A 303 19.95 14.24 -2.57
CA HIS A 303 19.20 13.40 -3.49
C HIS A 303 18.03 12.72 -2.78
N PHE A 304 16.91 12.58 -3.49
CA PHE A 304 15.66 12.15 -2.89
C PHE A 304 15.10 10.93 -3.62
N LEU A 305 14.77 9.88 -2.86
CA LEU A 305 13.86 8.82 -3.29
C LEU A 305 12.48 9.10 -2.72
N TYR A 306 11.46 9.13 -3.59
CA TYR A 306 10.08 9.29 -3.20
C TYR A 306 9.31 7.99 -3.42
N LEU A 307 8.53 7.59 -2.42
CA LEU A 307 7.63 6.43 -2.47
C LEU A 307 6.21 6.88 -2.13
N ALA A 308 5.23 6.37 -2.85
CA ALA A 308 3.82 6.58 -2.60
C ALA A 308 3.02 5.34 -3.00
N ASP A 309 1.81 5.21 -2.46
CA ASP A 309 0.84 4.19 -2.88
C ASP A 309 1.41 2.77 -2.83
N VAL A 310 2.11 2.40 -1.75
CA VAL A 310 2.76 1.09 -1.61
C VAL A 310 1.76 0.03 -1.14
N GLN A 311 1.59 -1.03 -1.92
CA GLN A 311 0.67 -2.12 -1.61
C GLN A 311 1.26 -3.50 -1.86
N LEU A 312 0.80 -4.46 -1.06
CA LEU A 312 1.09 -5.88 -1.23
C LEU A 312 -0.23 -6.64 -1.28
N GLU A 313 -0.47 -7.39 -2.34
CA GLU A 313 -1.72 -8.14 -2.54
C GLU A 313 -1.48 -9.52 -3.13
N GLY A 314 -2.34 -10.49 -2.79
CA GLY A 314 -2.29 -11.86 -3.29
C GLY A 314 -3.31 -12.11 -4.39
N GLY A 315 -3.08 -13.15 -5.19
CA GLY A 315 -4.02 -13.71 -6.16
C GLY A 315 -3.85 -13.24 -7.61
N THR A 316 -2.95 -12.28 -7.88
CA THR A 316 -2.62 -11.83 -9.25
C THR A 316 -1.14 -11.52 -9.38
N ALA A 317 -0.59 -11.71 -10.59
CA ALA A 317 0.77 -11.27 -10.95
C ALA A 317 0.81 -9.82 -11.47
N GLN A 318 -0.35 -9.22 -11.70
CA GLN A 318 -0.52 -7.84 -12.16
C GLN A 318 -1.11 -7.02 -11.00
N PRO A 319 -0.59 -5.81 -10.75
CA PRO A 319 -1.08 -4.97 -9.67
C PRO A 319 -2.48 -4.44 -9.99
N THR A 320 -3.32 -4.37 -8.97
CA THR A 320 -4.58 -3.63 -9.00
C THR A 320 -4.33 -2.16 -8.62
N PRO A 321 -5.24 -1.23 -8.93
CA PRO A 321 -5.10 0.15 -8.46
C PRO A 321 -5.00 0.22 -6.93
N PHE A 322 -4.11 1.08 -6.42
CA PHE A 322 -3.89 1.24 -4.99
C PHE A 322 -5.19 1.35 -4.19
N GLU A 323 -5.31 0.50 -3.18
CA GLU A 323 -6.46 0.49 -2.29
C GLU A 323 -6.47 1.69 -1.35
N ARG A 324 -7.32 2.68 -1.66
CA ARG A 324 -7.58 3.81 -0.77
C ARG A 324 -8.56 3.41 0.34
N ILE A 325 -8.12 3.49 1.58
CA ILE A 325 -8.97 3.37 2.77
C ILE A 325 -9.09 4.73 3.48
N PRO A 326 -10.18 5.00 4.22
CA PRO A 326 -10.30 6.25 4.99
C PRO A 326 -9.16 6.43 5.98
N PHE A 327 -8.68 7.67 6.15
CA PHE A 327 -7.61 8.00 7.09
C PHE A 327 -7.86 7.46 8.51
N SER A 328 -9.12 7.48 8.99
CA SER A 328 -9.47 6.94 10.31
C SER A 328 -9.17 5.45 10.45
N GLU A 329 -9.31 4.67 9.38
CA GLU A 329 -9.00 3.24 9.37
C GLU A 329 -7.48 3.01 9.28
N THR A 330 -6.77 3.76 8.43
CA THR A 330 -5.29 3.73 8.39
C THR A 330 -4.70 4.06 9.76
N PHE A 331 -5.17 5.13 10.38
CA PHE A 331 -4.71 5.57 11.70
C PHE A 331 -4.99 4.51 12.76
N LYS A 332 -6.21 3.95 12.80
CA LYS A 332 -6.57 2.87 13.73
C LYS A 332 -5.72 1.60 13.49
N ALA A 333 -5.40 1.27 12.24
CA ALA A 333 -4.52 0.16 11.91
C ALA A 333 -3.08 0.40 12.39
N CYS A 334 -2.56 1.63 12.29
CA CYS A 334 -1.27 2.03 12.86
C CYS A 334 -1.26 1.93 14.39
N GLN A 335 -2.34 2.38 15.04
CA GLN A 335 -2.47 2.36 16.51
C GLN A 335 -2.46 0.95 17.13
N ARG A 336 -2.63 -0.11 16.33
CA ARG A 336 -2.41 -1.49 16.79
C ARG A 336 -0.95 -1.79 17.11
N TYR A 337 -0.01 -1.04 16.53
CA TYR A 337 1.42 -1.30 16.64
C TYR A 337 2.18 -0.17 17.33
N TYR A 338 1.69 1.06 17.21
CA TYR A 338 2.32 2.19 17.86
C TYR A 338 1.29 3.23 18.30
N GLN A 339 1.37 3.67 19.56
CA GLN A 339 0.58 4.78 20.09
C GLN A 339 1.50 5.79 20.78
N LEU A 340 1.24 7.07 20.54
CA LEU A 340 1.98 8.16 21.15
C LEU A 340 1.04 9.08 21.90
N LEU A 341 1.32 9.27 23.18
CA LEU A 341 0.71 10.31 24.01
C LEU A 341 1.72 11.44 24.14
N LYS A 342 1.43 12.60 23.57
CA LYS A 342 2.29 13.78 23.66
C LYS A 342 1.90 14.64 24.86
N GLY A 343 2.90 15.21 25.51
CA GLY A 343 2.73 16.33 26.44
C GLY A 343 2.24 17.58 25.72
N SER A 344 1.76 18.53 26.50
CA SER A 344 1.39 19.86 25.99
C SER A 344 1.99 20.92 26.89
N THR A 345 2.28 22.10 26.33
CA THR A 345 2.72 23.27 27.10
C THR A 345 1.69 23.72 28.14
N ASP A 346 0.41 23.34 27.97
CA ASP A 346 -0.66 23.56 28.94
C ASP A 346 -0.70 22.49 30.04
N GLY A 347 0.26 21.55 30.05
CA GLY A 347 0.36 20.48 31.02
C GLY A 347 -0.66 19.38 30.81
N ALA A 348 -0.79 18.87 29.57
CA ALA A 348 -1.53 17.63 29.31
C ALA A 348 -1.00 16.53 30.22
N GLY A 349 -1.91 15.90 30.95
CA GLY A 349 -1.56 14.93 31.96
C GLY A 349 -2.61 13.85 32.11
N LEU A 350 -2.16 12.66 32.46
CA LEU A 350 -3.02 11.53 32.77
C LEU A 350 -3.48 11.70 34.22
N ARG A 351 -4.80 11.82 34.45
CA ARG A 351 -5.39 12.01 35.78
C ARG A 351 -5.50 10.68 36.54
N PHE A 352 -5.20 10.67 37.84
CA PHE A 352 -5.22 9.48 38.69
C PHE A 352 -6.20 9.56 39.85
N PHE A 353 -6.73 8.40 40.25
CA PHE A 353 -7.49 8.21 41.49
C PHE A 353 -6.86 7.06 42.30
N GLY A 354 -6.66 7.24 43.61
CA GLY A 354 -6.23 6.17 44.53
C GLY A 354 -4.71 6.09 44.76
N LEU A 355 -4.06 7.22 45.03
CA LEU A 355 -2.67 7.26 45.52
C LEU A 355 -2.60 6.67 46.93
N THR A 356 -1.73 5.68 47.17
CA THR A 356 -1.55 5.06 48.49
C THR A 356 -0.08 4.97 48.86
N GLY A 357 0.31 5.59 49.98
CA GLY A 357 1.66 5.57 50.57
C GLY A 357 2.81 5.97 49.63
N ASN A 358 3.25 5.03 48.79
CA ASN A 358 4.40 5.15 47.89
C ASN A 358 4.11 4.74 46.44
N SER A 359 2.84 4.51 46.06
CA SER A 359 2.50 4.03 44.72
C SER A 359 1.16 4.57 44.21
N GLY A 360 1.04 4.66 42.89
CA GLY A 360 -0.20 4.94 42.19
C GLY A 360 -0.29 4.16 40.88
N SER A 361 -1.51 3.91 40.41
CA SER A 361 -1.76 3.18 39.17
C SER A 361 -2.78 3.89 38.29
N LEU A 362 -2.53 3.90 36.99
CA LEU A 362 -3.45 4.37 35.96
C LEU A 362 -3.82 3.22 35.03
N GLY A 363 -5.11 3.07 34.77
CA GLY A 363 -5.57 2.36 33.59
C GLY A 363 -5.58 3.30 32.38
N TYR A 364 -4.86 2.94 31.32
CA TYR A 364 -5.01 3.55 30.01
C TYR A 364 -5.75 2.56 29.11
N GLN A 365 -6.82 3.03 28.48
CA GLN A 365 -7.55 2.25 27.49
C GLN A 365 -7.03 2.59 26.11
N PHE A 366 -6.53 1.59 25.40
CA PHE A 366 -6.11 1.78 24.01
C PHE A 366 -7.32 2.00 23.10
N SER A 367 -7.12 2.78 22.04
CA SER A 367 -8.12 2.92 20.97
C SER A 367 -8.36 1.63 20.19
N THR A 368 -7.41 0.70 20.24
CA THR A 368 -7.45 -0.61 19.59
C THR A 368 -6.53 -1.60 20.32
N PRO A 369 -6.84 -2.91 20.35
CA PRO A 369 -5.95 -3.90 20.93
C PRO A 369 -4.58 -3.91 20.25
N MET A 370 -3.51 -3.82 21.05
CA MET A 370 -2.14 -3.88 20.56
C MET A 370 -1.83 -5.24 19.91
N PHE A 371 -0.83 -5.26 19.03
CA PHE A 371 -0.39 -6.45 18.31
C PHE A 371 0.17 -7.53 19.25
N LYS A 372 1.13 -7.14 20.06
CA LYS A 372 1.79 -7.94 21.10
C LYS A 372 1.78 -7.14 22.41
N GLN A 373 2.29 -7.75 23.47
CA GLN A 373 2.59 -7.00 24.69
C GLN A 373 3.49 -5.80 24.34
N PRO A 374 3.03 -4.55 24.52
CA PRO A 374 3.79 -3.39 24.13
C PRO A 374 4.92 -3.12 25.12
N THR A 375 6.00 -2.55 24.59
CA THR A 375 6.99 -1.82 25.39
C THR A 375 6.51 -0.40 25.57
N VAL A 376 6.64 0.14 26.78
CA VAL A 376 6.23 1.51 27.08
C VAL A 376 7.43 2.31 27.53
N THR A 377 7.69 3.41 26.83
CA THR A 377 8.79 4.33 27.09
C THR A 377 8.23 5.70 27.44
N THR A 378 8.75 6.33 28.48
CA THR A 378 8.31 7.65 28.94
C THR A 378 9.47 8.64 28.92
N SER A 379 9.22 9.91 28.57
CA SER A 379 10.19 10.99 28.70
C SER A 379 9.58 12.21 29.40
N GLY A 380 10.35 12.85 30.29
CA GLY A 380 10.03 14.11 30.96
C GLY A 380 8.65 14.12 31.62
N TYR A 381 8.58 13.62 32.86
CA TYR A 381 7.32 13.51 33.58
C TYR A 381 7.41 14.06 34.99
N GLU A 382 6.30 14.62 35.47
CA GLU A 382 6.16 15.13 36.83
C GLU A 382 4.88 14.60 37.46
N LEU A 383 4.95 14.13 38.71
CA LEU A 383 3.76 13.80 39.49
C LEU A 383 3.34 15.01 40.33
N ARG A 384 2.04 15.35 40.34
CA ARG A 384 1.45 16.35 41.25
C ARG A 384 0.34 15.72 42.09
N ASP A 385 0.42 15.81 43.41
CA ASP A 385 -0.53 15.24 44.38
C ASP A 385 -1.31 16.33 45.11
N GLY A 386 -2.53 16.64 44.66
CA GLY A 386 -3.44 17.57 45.35
C GLY A 386 -2.96 19.02 45.60
N GLY A 387 -1.72 19.38 45.25
CA GLY A 387 -1.11 20.71 45.43
C GLY A 387 -0.25 21.15 44.24
N ASP A 388 0.27 22.39 44.28
CA ASP A 388 0.96 23.04 43.15
C ASP A 388 2.39 22.54 42.88
N SER A 389 2.99 21.78 43.80
CA SER A 389 4.39 21.35 43.71
C SER A 389 4.56 20.00 43.02
N ALA A 390 5.56 19.91 42.13
CA ALA A 390 5.97 18.65 41.52
C ALA A 390 6.66 17.73 42.54
N ARG A 391 6.40 16.42 42.44
CA ARG A 391 7.02 15.37 43.24
C ARG A 391 8.01 14.57 42.42
N THR A 392 9.12 14.18 43.05
CA THR A 392 10.11 13.30 42.44
C THR A 392 9.54 11.88 42.36
N VAL A 393 9.46 11.35 41.14
CA VAL A 393 9.05 9.98 40.89
C VAL A 393 10.31 9.11 40.81
N SER A 394 10.44 8.17 41.75
CA SER A 394 11.61 7.31 41.88
C SER A 394 11.71 6.23 40.81
N SER A 395 10.59 5.75 40.27
CA SER A 395 10.54 4.86 39.11
C SER A 395 9.13 4.79 38.52
N ILE A 396 9.03 4.53 37.21
CA ILE A 396 7.79 4.14 36.53
C ILE A 396 7.96 2.69 36.08
N SER A 397 6.95 1.86 36.33
CA SER A 397 6.91 0.47 35.85
C SER A 397 5.61 0.24 35.09
N THR A 398 5.71 -0.14 33.84
CA THR A 398 4.54 -0.41 33.02
C THR A 398 4.13 -1.87 33.20
N TYR A 399 2.85 -2.11 33.45
CA TYR A 399 2.31 -3.44 33.68
C TYR A 399 1.21 -3.71 32.64
N TYR A 400 1.54 -4.58 31.69
CA TYR A 400 0.58 -5.10 30.73
C TYR A 400 -0.17 -6.28 31.35
N SER A 401 -1.51 -6.25 31.36
CA SER A 401 -2.32 -7.43 31.67
C SER A 401 -3.14 -7.84 30.46
N CYS A 402 -2.78 -8.96 29.84
CA CYS A 402 -3.38 -9.42 28.59
C CYS A 402 -4.87 -9.83 28.66
N MET A 403 -5.55 -9.68 29.81
CA MET A 403 -6.88 -10.24 30.01
C MET A 403 -8.06 -9.30 29.74
N THR A 404 -7.82 -8.03 29.42
CA THR A 404 -8.87 -7.06 29.04
C THR A 404 -8.23 -5.97 28.17
N GLU A 405 -9.01 -5.22 27.40
CA GLU A 405 -8.61 -4.09 26.52
C GLU A 405 -7.90 -2.89 27.22
N TYR A 406 -7.31 -3.12 28.39
CA TYR A 406 -6.78 -2.12 29.31
C TYR A 406 -5.33 -2.41 29.67
N ASP A 407 -4.49 -1.39 29.49
CA ASP A 407 -3.14 -1.37 30.04
C ASP A 407 -3.09 -0.62 31.35
N ARG A 408 -2.18 -1.04 32.23
CA ARG A 408 -1.96 -0.33 33.48
C ARG A 408 -0.53 0.19 33.53
N ILE A 409 -0.39 1.52 33.54
CA ILE A 409 0.87 2.16 33.89
C ILE A 409 0.89 2.29 35.41
N ARG A 410 1.87 1.68 36.08
CA ARG A 410 2.11 1.87 37.51
C ARG A 410 3.32 2.77 37.70
N PHE A 411 3.29 3.56 38.76
CA PHE A 411 4.44 4.36 39.14
C PHE A 411 4.70 4.24 40.64
N PHE A 412 5.97 4.34 40.98
CA PHE A 412 6.45 4.37 42.36
C PHE A 412 7.12 5.71 42.60
N ALA A 413 6.60 6.44 43.58
CA ALA A 413 7.23 7.66 44.05
C ALA A 413 7.28 7.65 45.57
N SER A 414 8.37 8.15 46.12
CA SER A 414 8.48 8.39 47.55
C SER A 414 7.62 9.58 47.95
N SER A 415 6.97 9.51 49.12
CA SER A 415 6.35 10.67 49.77
C SER A 415 5.17 11.28 49.01
N ILE A 416 4.27 10.43 48.48
CA ILE A 416 3.02 10.89 47.85
C ILE A 416 1.95 11.05 48.93
N ALA A 417 1.20 12.16 48.94
CA ALA A 417 0.02 12.30 49.76
C ALA A 417 -1.10 11.35 49.28
N GLU A 418 -1.77 10.65 50.21
CA GLU A 418 -2.93 9.82 49.87
C GLU A 418 -4.04 10.67 49.25
N GLY A 419 -4.65 10.19 48.15
CA GLY A 419 -5.70 10.92 47.45
C GLY A 419 -5.61 10.84 45.93
N SER A 420 -5.73 11.99 45.25
CA SER A 420 -5.70 12.11 43.79
C SER A 420 -4.51 12.94 43.33
N GLY A 421 -4.05 12.67 42.10
CA GLY A 421 -2.93 13.37 41.50
C GLY A 421 -2.96 13.31 39.98
N THR A 422 -2.00 13.99 39.35
CA THR A 422 -1.85 14.03 37.89
C THR A 422 -0.39 13.78 37.53
N LEU A 423 -0.13 12.88 36.59
CA LEU A 423 1.17 12.81 35.91
C LEU A 423 1.09 13.74 34.73
N ARG A 424 1.93 14.76 34.75
CA ARG A 424 2.02 15.77 33.71
C ARG A 424 3.24 15.54 32.85
N PHE A 425 3.09 15.87 31.59
CA PHE A 425 4.15 15.96 30.59
C PHE A 425 4.28 17.45 30.26
N PRO A 426 5.06 18.20 31.05
CA PRO A 426 5.04 19.67 31.05
C PRO A 426 5.57 20.30 29.76
N ASN A 427 6.40 19.57 29.00
CA ASN A 427 6.95 20.05 27.74
C ASN A 427 6.29 19.34 26.55
N ALA A 428 6.24 20.01 25.40
CA ALA A 428 5.75 19.41 24.17
C ALA A 428 6.60 18.22 23.67
N ALA A 429 7.86 18.12 24.12
CA ALA A 429 8.76 17.01 23.81
C ALA A 429 8.55 15.78 24.72
N ASP A 430 7.86 15.97 25.84
CA ASP A 430 7.56 14.92 26.81
C ASP A 430 6.48 13.99 26.25
N ARG A 431 6.59 12.69 26.52
CA ARG A 431 5.72 11.71 25.88
C ARG A 431 5.66 10.37 26.60
N VAL A 432 4.64 9.60 26.22
CA VAL A 432 4.56 8.16 26.44
C VAL A 432 4.43 7.49 25.08
N SER A 433 5.45 6.71 24.70
CA SER A 433 5.45 5.85 23.52
C SER A 433 5.04 4.44 23.94
N ILE A 434 4.08 3.86 23.24
CA ILE A 434 3.63 2.48 23.41
C ILE A 434 3.92 1.76 22.10
N GLU A 435 4.80 0.77 22.13
CA GLU A 435 5.36 0.14 20.93
C GLU A 435 5.19 -1.37 20.95
N ALA A 436 4.55 -1.88 19.92
CA ALA A 436 4.27 -3.30 19.68
C ALA A 436 4.41 -3.57 18.18
N GLU A 437 5.51 -3.14 17.56
CA GLU A 437 5.73 -3.32 16.13
C GLU A 437 6.06 -4.78 15.77
N VAL A 438 5.90 -5.10 14.49
CA VAL A 438 6.41 -6.33 13.88
C VAL A 438 7.75 -5.95 13.28
N GLU A 439 8.82 -6.58 13.74
CA GLU A 439 10.15 -6.34 13.17
C GLU A 439 10.22 -6.82 11.73
N ALA A 440 11.22 -6.36 10.99
CA ALA A 440 11.46 -6.73 9.61
C ALA A 440 12.94 -6.87 9.40
#